data_AF-A0A6B1EKX6-F1
#
_entry.id   AF-A0A6B1EKX6-F1
#
_cell.length_a   1.000
_cell.length_b   1.000
_cell.length_c   1.000
_cell.angle_alpha   90.00
_cell.angle_beta   90.00
_cell.angle_gamma   90.00
#
_symmetry.space_group_name_H-M   'P 1'
#
loop_
_entity.id
_entity.type
_entity.pdbx_description
1 polymer ?
#
loop_
_entity_poly.entity_id
_entity_poly.type
_entity_poly.pdbx_seq_one_letter_code
_entity_poly.pdbx_strand_id
1 'polypeptide(L)'
;MPTNTQPEARPRRALGKRPAFYGDERLDMLFAMLTTLLGEVSVIRERIDTHERLLEKAGLFGKDTVDAWLPDAEAEAERAPIRQQMMGRVLRYLEEDMEPAAAGGELDRISKEVQHGDV
;
A
#
# COMPACT_ATOMS: atom_id res chain seq x y z
N MET A 1 18.52 0.99 -39.02
CA MET A 1 17.98 1.88 -37.98
C MET A 1 16.97 1.08 -37.17
N PRO A 2 17.27 0.56 -35.95
CA PRO A 2 16.22 0.01 -35.11
C PRO A 2 15.45 1.14 -34.43
N THR A 3 14.15 1.16 -34.67
CA THR A 3 13.15 2.09 -34.16
C THR A 3 13.01 1.94 -32.64
N ASN A 4 13.17 3.04 -31.91
CA ASN A 4 12.98 3.13 -30.47
C ASN A 4 11.47 3.09 -30.15
N THR A 5 10.95 1.92 -29.77
CA THR A 5 9.58 1.80 -29.25
C THR A 5 9.61 2.14 -27.77
N GLN A 6 9.05 3.30 -27.39
CA GLN A 6 8.89 3.66 -25.99
C GLN A 6 8.05 2.60 -25.24
N PRO A 7 8.39 2.27 -23.98
CA PRO A 7 7.67 1.24 -23.25
C PRO A 7 6.23 1.69 -22.97
N GLU A 8 5.26 0.94 -23.50
CA GLU A 8 3.83 1.15 -23.25
C GLU A 8 3.54 1.10 -21.74
N ALA A 9 2.73 2.06 -21.27
CA ALA A 9 2.40 2.22 -19.87
C ALA A 9 1.74 0.95 -19.33
N ARG A 10 2.42 0.27 -18.39
CA ARG A 10 1.95 -0.99 -17.81
C ARG A 10 0.63 -0.73 -17.05
N PRO A 11 -0.43 -1.52 -17.28
CA PRO A 11 -1.69 -1.33 -16.58
C PRO A 11 -1.48 -1.44 -15.07
N ARG A 12 -2.03 -0.48 -14.32
CA ARG A 12 -1.89 -0.40 -12.85
C ARG A 12 -2.58 -1.55 -12.10
N ARG A 13 -3.40 -2.34 -12.79
CA ARG A 13 -4.17 -3.45 -12.23
C ARG A 13 -3.88 -4.73 -13.00
N ALA A 14 -3.55 -5.80 -12.28
CA ALA A 14 -3.38 -7.13 -12.86
C ALA A 14 -4.74 -7.66 -13.35
N LEU A 15 -4.78 -8.21 -14.57
CA LEU A 15 -5.98 -8.71 -15.24
C LEU A 15 -6.29 -10.20 -14.95
N GLY A 16 -5.44 -10.88 -14.17
CA GLY A 16 -5.60 -12.30 -13.84
C GLY A 16 -6.43 -12.56 -12.58
N LYS A 17 -7.17 -13.68 -12.55
CA LYS A 17 -7.85 -14.16 -11.34
C LYS A 17 -6.80 -14.52 -10.29
N ARG A 18 -6.94 -14.03 -9.04
CA ARG A 18 -6.02 -14.34 -7.95
C ARG A 18 -6.00 -15.86 -7.69
N PRO A 19 -4.84 -16.48 -7.45
CA PRO A 19 -4.78 -17.88 -7.04
C PRO A 19 -5.49 -18.04 -5.69
N ALA A 20 -6.31 -19.09 -5.56
CA ALA A 20 -6.99 -19.44 -4.32
C ALA A 20 -6.25 -20.62 -3.68
N PHE A 21 -5.69 -20.42 -2.48
CA PHE A 21 -4.87 -21.42 -1.78
C PHE A 21 -5.65 -22.06 -0.63
N TYR A 22 -6.50 -21.30 0.08
CA TYR A 22 -7.19 -21.75 1.29
C TYR A 22 -8.69 -21.99 1.11
N GLY A 23 -9.23 -21.82 -0.10
CA GLY A 23 -10.66 -22.02 -0.38
C GLY A 23 -11.59 -20.93 0.17
N ASP A 24 -11.02 -19.94 0.86
CA ASP A 24 -11.67 -18.69 1.26
C ASP A 24 -10.90 -17.51 0.65
N GLU A 25 -11.56 -16.78 -0.24
CA GLU A 25 -10.98 -15.64 -0.94
C GLU A 25 -10.50 -14.52 0.00
N ARG A 26 -11.17 -14.34 1.16
CA ARG A 26 -10.76 -13.34 2.16
C ARG A 26 -9.48 -13.76 2.88
N LEU A 27 -9.33 -15.05 3.16
CA LEU A 27 -8.12 -15.60 3.79
C LEU A 27 -6.92 -15.57 2.82
N ASP A 28 -7.14 -15.92 1.55
CA ASP A 28 -6.14 -15.81 0.49
C ASP A 28 -5.69 -14.36 0.27
N MET A 29 -6.63 -13.42 0.34
CA MET A 29 -6.35 -11.99 0.24
C MET A 29 -5.49 -11.49 1.40
N LEU A 30 -5.83 -11.85 2.64
CA LEU A 30 -5.04 -11.48 3.83
C LEU A 30 -3.63 -12.06 3.76
N PHE A 31 -3.51 -13.32 3.34
CA PHE A 31 -2.22 -13.98 3.18
C PHE A 31 -1.36 -13.30 2.11
N ALA A 32 -1.94 -12.93 0.97
CA ALA A 32 -1.25 -12.18 -0.08
C ALA A 32 -0.78 -10.80 0.40
N MET A 33 -1.62 -10.07 1.16
CA MET A 33 -1.23 -8.78 1.76
C MET A 33 -0.07 -8.94 2.73
N LEU A 34 -0.14 -9.92 3.63
CA LEU A 34 0.87 -10.16 4.64
C LEU A 34 2.21 -10.57 4.03
N THR A 35 2.20 -11.50 3.07
CA THR A 35 3.43 -11.94 2.38
C THR A 35 4.07 -10.83 1.56
N THR A 36 3.26 -9.97 0.91
CA THR A 36 3.76 -8.79 0.20
C THR A 36 4.42 -7.81 1.19
N LEU A 37 3.73 -7.48 2.29
CA LEU A 37 4.25 -6.59 3.32
C LEU A 37 5.54 -7.13 3.94
N LEU A 38 5.62 -8.44 4.20
CA LEU A 38 6.82 -9.09 4.71
C LEU A 38 7.99 -8.95 3.73
N GLY A 39 7.74 -9.13 2.42
CA GLY A 39 8.74 -8.92 1.39
C GLY A 39 9.27 -7.48 1.37
N GLU A 40 8.36 -6.51 1.41
CA GLU A 40 8.73 -5.09 1.46
C GLU A 40 9.55 -4.73 2.72
N VAL A 41 9.12 -5.21 3.89
CA VAL A 41 9.83 -5.00 5.17
C VAL A 41 11.21 -5.64 5.14
N SER A 42 11.35 -6.82 4.54
CA SER A 42 12.65 -7.50 4.41
C SER A 42 13.62 -6.69 3.55
N VAL A 43 13.18 -6.20 2.39
CA VAL A 43 14.00 -5.35 1.51
C VAL A 43 14.39 -4.04 2.19
N ILE A 44 13.46 -3.41 2.91
CA ILE A 44 13.75 -2.17 3.66
C ILE A 44 14.79 -2.44 4.75
N ARG A 45 14.68 -3.55 5.48
CA ARG A 45 15.62 -3.92 6.54
C ARG A 45 17.03 -4.17 6.00
N GLU A 46 17.15 -4.90 4.89
CA GLU A 46 18.43 -5.13 4.22
C GLU A 46 19.04 -3.83 3.69
N ARG A 47 18.20 -2.94 3.13
CA ARG A 47 18.66 -1.63 2.68
C ARG A 47 19.17 -0.79 3.84
N ILE A 48 18.47 -0.74 4.97
CA ILE A 48 18.92 -0.01 6.18
C ILE A 48 20.25 -0.57 6.70
N ASP A 49 20.37 -1.90 6.86
CA ASP A 49 21.62 -2.54 7.29
C ASP A 49 22.79 -2.20 6.35
N THR A 50 22.53 -2.16 5.05
CA THR A 50 23.53 -1.75 4.05
C THR A 50 23.97 -0.30 4.24
N HIS A 51 23.03 0.63 4.52
CA HIS A 51 23.38 2.04 4.75
C HIS A 51 24.23 2.18 6.02
N GLU A 52 23.82 1.54 7.12
CA GLU A 52 24.56 1.56 8.40
C GLU A 52 26.00 1.07 8.23
N ARG A 53 26.19 -0.07 7.55
CA ARG A 53 27.53 -0.62 7.29
C ARG A 53 28.38 0.27 6.39
N LEU A 54 27.79 0.89 5.38
CA LEU A 54 28.51 1.80 4.48
C LEU A 54 28.92 3.09 5.20
N LEU A 55 28.07 3.61 6.07
CA LEU A 55 28.36 4.79 6.88
C LEU A 55 29.44 4.52 7.93
N GLU A 56 29.38 3.36 8.59
CA GLU A 56 30.41 2.93 9.52
C GLU A 56 31.76 2.74 8.81
N LYS A 57 31.77 2.09 7.63
CA LYS A 57 32.96 1.96 6.79
C LYS A 57 33.54 3.31 6.35
N ALA A 58 32.69 4.32 6.17
CA ALA A 58 33.09 5.68 5.84
C ALA A 58 33.59 6.48 7.07
N GLY A 59 33.58 5.89 8.28
CA GLY A 59 34.00 6.56 9.51
C GLY A 59 32.99 7.57 10.04
N LEU A 60 31.70 7.43 9.66
CA LEU A 60 30.62 8.29 10.14
C LEU A 60 29.98 7.67 11.39
N PHE A 61 28.75 7.19 11.29
CA PHE A 61 28.03 6.54 12.38
C PHE A 61 27.75 5.07 12.07
N GLY A 62 27.67 4.26 13.13
CA GLY A 62 27.32 2.84 13.07
C GLY A 62 25.95 2.56 13.68
N LYS A 63 25.64 1.27 13.82
CA LYS A 63 24.34 0.78 14.33
C LYS A 63 23.99 1.34 15.71
N ASP A 64 24.94 1.33 16.63
CA ASP A 64 24.73 1.80 18.01
C ASP A 64 24.24 3.27 18.05
N THR A 65 24.69 4.10 17.11
CA THR A 65 24.25 5.50 17.00
C THR A 65 22.80 5.59 16.52
N VAL A 66 22.40 4.73 15.57
CA VAL A 66 21.00 4.65 15.09
C VAL A 66 20.08 4.18 16.21
N ASP A 67 20.48 3.15 16.95
CA ASP A 67 19.68 2.59 18.05
C ASP A 67 19.52 3.57 19.22
N ALA A 68 20.52 4.41 19.47
CA ALA A 68 20.47 5.46 20.50
C ALA A 68 19.80 6.75 20.02
N TRP A 69 19.53 6.90 18.73
CA TRP A 69 19.01 8.15 18.17
C TRP A 69 17.53 8.34 18.53
N LEU A 70 17.21 9.55 19.01
CA LEU A 70 15.85 9.97 19.34
C LEU A 70 15.40 11.05 18.34
N PRO A 71 14.22 10.88 17.71
CA PRO A 71 13.68 11.90 16.83
C PRO A 71 13.35 13.18 17.58
N ASP A 72 13.72 14.30 16.99
CA ASP A 72 13.26 15.62 17.42
C ASP A 72 11.87 15.94 16.80
N ALA A 73 11.35 17.11 17.14
CA ALA A 73 10.03 17.54 16.67
C ALA A 73 9.97 17.71 15.14
N GLU A 74 11.08 18.08 14.50
CA GLU A 74 11.17 18.25 13.05
C GLU A 74 11.13 16.89 12.35
N ALA A 75 11.99 15.96 12.76
CA ALA A 75 12.00 14.60 12.23
C ALA A 75 10.65 13.88 12.43
N GLU A 76 9.98 14.14 13.55
CA GLU A 76 8.66 13.56 13.81
C GLU A 76 7.57 14.16 12.90
N ALA A 77 7.62 15.47 12.65
CA ALA A 77 6.72 16.15 11.72
C ALA A 77 6.91 15.66 10.28
N GLU A 78 8.14 15.40 9.85
CA GLU A 78 8.43 14.82 8.52
C GLU A 78 7.94 13.37 8.39
N ARG A 79 8.06 12.57 9.46
CA ARG A 79 7.67 11.15 9.46
C ARG A 79 6.15 10.95 9.54
N ALA A 80 5.43 11.85 10.20
CA ALA A 80 3.99 11.76 10.38
C ALA A 80 3.19 11.54 9.07
N PRO A 81 3.34 12.38 8.02
CA PRO A 81 2.61 12.18 6.77
C PRO A 81 3.04 10.90 6.04
N ILE A 82 4.33 10.53 6.12
CA ILE A 82 4.84 9.28 5.52
C ILE A 82 4.15 8.07 6.16
N ARG A 83 4.06 8.02 7.49
CA ARG A 83 3.36 6.95 8.22
C ARG A 83 1.88 6.88 7.87
N GLN A 84 1.19 8.02 7.79
CA GLN A 84 -0.21 8.08 7.37
C GLN A 84 -0.39 7.54 5.95
N GLN A 85 0.48 7.91 5.02
CA GLN A 85 0.43 7.42 3.65
C GLN A 85 0.73 5.91 3.55
N MET A 86 1.68 5.39 4.34
CA MET A 86 1.95 3.96 4.42
C MET A 86 0.74 3.20 4.97
N MET A 87 0.12 3.71 6.04
CA MET A 87 -1.10 3.12 6.61
C MET A 87 -2.23 3.05 5.58
N GLY A 88 -2.50 4.16 4.86
CA GLY A 88 -3.52 4.18 3.81
C GLY A 88 -3.22 3.20 2.67
N ARG A 89 -1.95 2.99 2.29
CA ARG A 89 -1.59 1.98 1.27
C ARG A 89 -1.90 0.55 1.70
N VAL A 90 -1.64 0.23 2.98
CA VAL A 90 -1.90 -1.10 3.55
C VAL A 90 -3.41 -1.32 3.74
N LEU A 91 -4.11 -0.29 4.22
CA LEU A 91 -5.54 -0.35 4.54
C LEU A 91 -6.47 -0.09 3.36
N ARG A 92 -5.95 0.31 2.19
CA ARG A 92 -6.74 0.62 0.99
C ARG A 92 -7.83 -0.41 0.69
N TYR A 93 -7.53 -1.69 0.83
CA TYR A 93 -8.50 -2.76 0.54
C TYR A 93 -9.65 -2.83 1.54
N LEU A 94 -9.43 -2.40 2.79
CA LEU A 94 -10.49 -2.29 3.79
C LEU A 94 -11.39 -1.09 3.48
N GLU A 95 -10.81 0.03 3.04
CA GLU A 95 -11.56 1.23 2.61
C GLU A 95 -12.42 0.93 1.36
N GLU A 96 -11.86 0.23 0.38
CA GLU A 96 -12.57 -0.22 -0.83
C GLU A 96 -13.72 -1.19 -0.52
N ASP A 97 -13.58 -2.05 0.50
CA ASP A 97 -14.64 -2.97 0.97
C ASP A 97 -15.74 -2.26 1.78
N MET A 98 -15.47 -1.08 2.36
CA MET A 98 -16.42 -0.28 3.16
C MET A 98 -17.25 0.72 2.31
N GLU A 99 -16.70 1.19 1.20
CA GLU A 99 -17.36 2.11 0.25
C GLU A 99 -18.67 1.61 -0.42
N PRO A 100 -18.90 0.31 -0.72
CA PRO A 100 -20.15 -0.10 -1.39
C PRO A 100 -21.37 -0.09 -0.47
N ALA A 101 -21.23 0.14 0.83
CA ALA A 101 -22.36 0.29 1.75
C ALA A 101 -23.03 1.68 1.68
N ALA A 102 -22.32 2.71 1.20
CA ALA A 102 -22.83 4.09 1.21
C ALA A 102 -23.38 4.56 -0.14
N ALA A 103 -22.90 4.05 -1.27
CA ALA A 103 -23.23 4.61 -2.59
C ALA A 103 -24.27 3.82 -3.41
N GLY A 104 -24.57 2.56 -3.05
CA GLY A 104 -25.35 1.67 -3.92
C GLY A 104 -26.86 1.58 -3.63
N GLY A 105 -27.31 1.99 -2.44
CA GLY A 105 -28.70 1.76 -2.00
C GLY A 105 -29.66 2.93 -2.26
N GLU A 106 -29.15 4.16 -2.25
CA GLU A 106 -29.99 5.37 -2.25
C GLU A 106 -30.33 5.83 -3.68
N LEU A 107 -29.39 5.69 -4.62
CA LEU A 107 -29.61 6.06 -6.03
C LEU A 107 -30.55 5.06 -6.75
N ASP A 108 -30.51 3.77 -6.41
CA ASP A 108 -31.42 2.75 -6.97
C ASP A 108 -32.85 2.88 -6.41
N ARG A 109 -33.01 3.31 -5.15
CA ARG A 109 -34.33 3.60 -4.56
C ARG A 109 -34.97 4.84 -5.15
N ILE A 110 -34.22 5.94 -5.28
CA ILE A 110 -34.70 7.19 -5.87
C ILE A 110 -35.06 6.98 -7.36
N SER A 111 -34.26 6.18 -8.09
CA SER A 111 -34.56 5.88 -9.50
C SER A 111 -35.83 5.03 -9.67
N LYS A 112 -36.11 4.11 -8.75
CA LYS A 112 -37.35 3.30 -8.76
C LYS A 112 -38.60 4.07 -8.33
N GLU A 113 -38.48 5.02 -7.39
CA GLU A 113 -39.59 5.89 -6.97
C GLU A 113 -39.97 6.90 -8.07
N VAL A 114 -38.99 7.46 -8.78
CA VAL A 114 -39.26 8.39 -9.90
C VAL A 114 -39.90 7.69 -11.10
N GLN A 115 -39.69 6.38 -11.28
CA GLN A 115 -40.31 5.60 -12.37
C GLN A 115 -41.73 5.09 -12.06
N HIS A 116 -42.22 5.18 -10.82
CA HIS A 116 -43.55 4.69 -10.41
C HIS A 116 -44.46 5.77 -9.77
N GLY A 117 -44.03 7.03 -9.74
CA GLY A 117 -44.83 8.16 -9.24
C GLY A 117 -45.51 8.93 -10.36
N ASP A 118 -46.81 8.74 -10.52
CA ASP A 118 -47.71 9.45 -11.44
C ASP A 118 -47.68 10.98 -11.29
N VAL A 119 -47.48 11.70 -12.40
CA VAL A 119 -48.33 12.83 -12.86
C VAL A 119 -48.45 12.76 -14.37
#